data_AF-A0A2M6ZZ08-F1
#
_entry.id   AF-A0A2M6ZZ08-F1
#
_cell.length_a   1.000
_cell.length_b   1.000
_cell.length_c   1.000
_cell.angle_alpha   90.00
_cell.angle_beta   90.00
_cell.angle_gamma   90.00
#
_symmetry.space_group_name_H-M   'P 1'
#
loop_
_entity.id
_entity.type
_entity.pdbx_description
1 polymer ?
#
loop_
_entity_poly.entity_id
_entity_poly.type
_entity_poly.pdbx_seq_one_letter_code
_entity_poly.pdbx_strand_id
1 'polypeptide(L)' 'LKSRFKAHKAGYVKSTRNRGELQLIYYEACLNKQDAIHREKFFKTGFGRRFLKIRLKEYIKVGSN' A
#
# COMPACT_ATOMS: atom_id res chain seq x y z
N LEU A 1 -2.08 -12.29 0.93
CA LEU A 1 -2.52 -10.90 1.24
C LEU A 1 -3.50 -10.82 2.42
N LYS A 2 -4.59 -11.61 2.45
CA LYS A 2 -5.63 -11.57 3.50
C LYS A 2 -5.09 -11.66 4.94
N SER A 3 -4.24 -12.64 5.24
CA SER A 3 -3.63 -12.80 6.57
C SER A 3 -2.77 -11.58 6.98
N ARG A 4 -1.92 -11.09 6.07
CA ARG A 4 -1.11 -9.88 6.28
C ARG A 4 -1.98 -8.68 6.64
N PHE A 5 -3.05 -8.43 5.88
CA PHE A 5 -3.96 -7.32 6.16
C PHE A 5 -4.65 -7.45 7.52
N LYS A 6 -5.11 -8.66 7.89
CA LYS A 6 -5.69 -8.94 9.21
C LYS A 6 -4.69 -8.62 10.34
N ALA A 7 -3.43 -9.03 10.20
CA ALA A 7 -2.38 -8.74 11.18
C ALA A 7 -2.07 -7.24 11.32
N HIS A 8 -2.08 -6.50 10.21
CA HIS A 8 -1.92 -5.04 10.24
C HIS A 8 -3.11 -4.33 10.89
N LYS A 9 -4.36 -4.70 10.56
CA LYS A 9 -5.56 -4.14 11.21
C LYS A 9 -5.61 -4.45 12.71
N ALA A 10 -5.16 -5.63 13.11
CA ALA A 10 -5.11 -6.03 14.53
C ALA A 10 -3.95 -5.40 15.31
N GLY A 11 -3.09 -4.58 14.67
CA GLY A 11 -1.98 -3.92 15.35
C GLY A 11 -0.80 -4.82 15.69
N TYR A 12 -0.75 -6.05 15.17
CA TYR A 12 0.35 -7.00 15.44
C TYR A 12 1.67 -6.63 14.75
N VAL A 13 1.65 -5.70 13.81
CA VAL A 13 2.85 -5.25 13.08
C VAL A 13 3.39 -3.96 13.68
N LYS A 14 4.59 -4.02 14.26
CA LYS A 14 5.27 -2.90 14.96
C LYS A 14 5.29 -1.59 14.17
N SER A 15 5.56 -1.65 12.86
CA SER A 15 5.67 -0.47 12.00
C SER A 15 4.35 0.22 11.67
N THR A 16 3.22 -0.47 11.83
CA THR A 16 1.89 0.06 11.50
C THR A 16 0.93 0.13 12.68
N ARG A 17 1.30 -0.43 13.84
CA ARG A 17 0.44 -0.52 15.04
C ARG A 17 -0.13 0.83 15.49
N ASN A 18 0.65 1.91 15.35
CA ASN A 18 0.24 3.25 15.81
C ASN A 18 -0.40 4.11 14.71
N ARG A 19 -0.74 3.53 13.54
CA ARG A 19 -1.23 4.30 12.37
C ARG A 19 -2.76 4.36 12.25
N GLY A 20 -3.50 3.87 13.24
CA GLY A 20 -4.97 3.84 13.22
C GLY A 20 -5.54 2.80 12.25
N GLU A 21 -6.80 2.97 11.85
CA GLU A 21 -7.48 2.04 10.95
C GLU A 21 -6.86 2.08 9.54
N LEU A 22 -6.35 0.92 9.10
CA LEU A 22 -5.78 0.76 7.76
C LEU A 22 -6.84 0.24 6.79
N GLN A 23 -7.01 0.96 5.68
CA GLN A 23 -7.81 0.55 4.54
C GLN A 23 -6.92 0.12 3.37
N LEU A 24 -7.22 -1.04 2.78
CA LEU A 24 -6.54 -1.51 1.57
C LEU A 24 -7.22 -0.90 0.34
N ILE A 25 -6.58 0.11 -0.27
CA ILE A 25 -7.13 0.85 -1.41
C ILE A 25 -6.52 0.43 -2.76
N TYR A 26 -5.37 -0.24 -2.74
CA TYR A 26 -4.64 -0.68 -3.92
C TYR A 26 -3.70 -1.84 -3.59
N TYR A 27 -3.60 -2.82 -4.49
CA TYR A 27 -2.55 -3.83 -4.46
C TYR A 27 -2.23 -4.30 -5.89
N GLU A 28 -1.01 -4.82 -6.08
CA GLU A 28 -0.60 -5.52 -7.28
C GLU A 28 -0.21 -6.96 -6.93
N ALA A 29 -0.38 -7.87 -7.88
CA ALA A 29 0.08 -9.25 -7.78
C ALA A 29 1.09 -9.50 -8.91
N CYS A 30 2.22 -10.12 -8.57
CA CYS A 30 3.26 -10.50 -9.52
C CYS A 30 3.42 -12.02 -9.49
N LEU A 31 3.68 -12.62 -10.66
CA LEU A 31 3.98 -14.05 -10.77
C LEU A 31 5.40 -14.35 -10.29
N ASN A 32 6.35 -13.45 -10.57
CA ASN A 32 7.72 -13.56 -10.13
C ASN A 32 7.94 -12.80 -8.81
N LYS A 33 8.67 -13.44 -7.87
CA LYS A 33 8.99 -12.86 -6.57
C LYS A 33 9.90 -11.63 -6.67
N GLN A 34 10.87 -11.63 -7.58
CA GLN A 34 11.81 -10.51 -7.74
C GLN A 34 11.13 -9.30 -8.36
N ASP A 35 10.19 -9.51 -9.29
CA ASP A 35 9.37 -8.42 -9.81
C ASP A 35 8.53 -7.79 -8.69
N ALA A 36 7.93 -8.61 -7.81
CA ALA A 36 7.22 -8.10 -6.63
C ALA A 36 8.12 -7.25 -5.72
N ILE A 37 9.36 -7.69 -5.48
CA ILE A 37 10.32 -6.98 -4.62
C ILE A 37 10.78 -5.68 -5.28
N HIS A 38 11.13 -5.69 -6.58
CA HIS A 38 11.49 -4.50 -7.32
C HIS A 38 10.35 -3.49 -7.32
N ARG A 39 9.11 -3.96 -7.51
CA ARG A 39 7.92 -3.11 -7.49
C ARG A 39 7.64 -2.51 -6.12
N GLU A 40 7.77 -3.30 -5.04
CA GLU A 40 7.64 -2.81 -3.67
C GLU A 40 8.70 -1.74 -3.36
N LYS A 41 9.96 -1.97 -3.75
CA LYS A 41 11.04 -0.98 -3.58
C LYS A 41 10.74 0.29 -4.37
N PHE A 42 10.32 0.17 -5.62
CA PHE A 42 9.93 1.31 -6.44
C PHE A 42 8.85 2.15 -5.77
N PHE A 43 7.78 1.55 -5.24
CA PHE A 43 6.71 2.29 -4.55
C PHE A 43 7.15 3.00 -3.26
N LYS A 44 8.26 2.58 -2.64
CA LYS A 44 8.85 3.28 -1.48
C LYS A 44 9.61 4.54 -1.87
N THR A 45 10.02 4.69 -3.13
CA THR A 45 10.71 5.88 -3.68
C THR A 45 9.78 7.08 -3.89
N GLY A 46 10.35 8.27 -4.09
CA GLY A 46 9.57 9.47 -4.44
C GLY A 46 8.79 9.33 -5.76
N PHE A 47 9.42 8.78 -6.79
CA PHE A 47 8.78 8.53 -8.09
C PHE A 47 7.63 7.53 -7.97
N GLY A 48 7.83 6.44 -7.23
CA GLY A 48 6.77 5.46 -6.99
C GLY A 48 5.58 6.03 -6.24
N ARG A 49 5.80 6.89 -5.23
CA ARG A 49 4.72 7.61 -4.54
C ARG A 49 3.97 8.55 -5.49
N ARG A 50 4.67 9.27 -6.38
CA ARG A 50 4.05 10.12 -7.41
C ARG A 50 3.21 9.29 -8.38
N PHE A 51 3.73 8.15 -8.83
CA PHE A 51 2.98 7.21 -9.67
C PHE A 51 1.67 6.77 -8.99
N LEU A 52 1.72 6.37 -7.71
CA LEU A 52 0.52 5.94 -6.98
C LEU A 52 -0.51 7.06 -6.84
N LYS A 53 -0.07 8.31 -6.59
CA LYS A 53 -0.98 9.48 -6.57
C LYS A 53 -1.70 9.69 -7.89
N ILE A 54 -0.99 9.51 -9.02
CA ILE A 54 -1.58 9.63 -10.36
C ILE A 54 -2.52 8.44 -10.62
N ARG A 55 -2.09 7.22 -10.29
CA ARG A 55 -2.87 5.99 -10.51
C ARG A 55 -4.17 5.99 -9.72
N LEU A 56 -4.17 6.53 -8.51
CA LEU A 56 -5.32 6.60 -7.61
C LEU A 56 -5.96 8.00 -7.56
N LYS A 57 -5.74 8.83 -8.59
CA LYS A 57 -6.15 10.24 -8.62
C LYS A 57 -7.62 10.44 -8.24
N GLU A 58 -8.53 9.70 -8.86
CA GLU A 58 -9.97 9.86 -8.61
C GLU A 58 -10.39 9.37 -7.23
N TYR A 59 -9.81 8.27 -6.74
CA TYR A 59 -10.07 7.79 -5.37
C TYR A 59 -9.61 8.79 -4.32
N ILE A 60 -8.40 9.35 -4.48
CA ILE A 60 -7.82 10.29 -3.51
C ILE A 60 -8.60 11.61 -3.48
N LYS A 61 -9.11 12.10 -4.63
CA LYS A 61 -9.94 13.32 -4.69
C LYS A 61 -11.16 13.23 -3.79
N VAL A 62 -11.81 12.07 -3.70
CA VAL A 62 -13.04 11.87 -2.91
C VAL A 62 -12.80 12.03 -1.40
N GLY A 63 -11.57 11.83 -0.91
CA GLY A 63 -11.22 11.92 0.52
C GLY A 63 -10.66 13.26 0.99
N SER A 64 -10.71 14.33 0.18
CA SER A 64 -10.21 15.67 0.52
C SER A 64 -11.31 16.74 0.62
N ASN A 65 -12.58 16.32 0.72
CA ASN A 65 -13.74 17.18 0.99
C ASN A 65 -14.22 16.96 2.42
#